data_AF-A0AAE0HBS2-F1
#
_entry.id   AF-A0AAE0HBS2-F1
#
_cell.length_a   1.000
_cell.length_b   1.000
_cell.length_c   1.000
_cell.angle_alpha   90.00
_cell.angle_beta   90.00
_cell.angle_gamma   90.00
#
_symmetry.space_group_name_H-M   'P 1'
#
loop_
_entity.id
_entity.type
_entity.pdbx_description
1 polymer ?
#
loop_
_entity_poly.entity_id
_entity_poly.type
_entity_poly.pdbx_seq_one_letter_code
_entity_poly.pdbx_strand_id
1 'polypeptide(L)' 'MPRSDEAEAFFYAVYSAVQEIPPGKVTSYGHIAKLVGTPQRPRQVGVCLKHLPSDTTVRFHHDNVPWQRVINAKGVVSPR' A
#
# COMPACT_ATOMS: atom_id res chain seq x y z
N MET A 1 -19.87 -3.98 2.15
CA MET A 1 -20.13 -3.47 0.80
C MET A 1 -18.96 -3.86 -0.09
N PRO A 2 -19.21 -4.42 -1.29
CA PRO A 2 -18.15 -4.62 -2.27
C PRO A 2 -17.53 -3.27 -2.63
N ARG A 3 -16.22 -3.25 -2.87
CA ARG A 3 -15.53 -2.06 -3.39
C ARG A 3 -16.01 -1.82 -4.81
N SER A 4 -16.01 -0.56 -5.26
CA SER A 4 -16.18 -0.28 -6.69
C SER A 4 -15.00 -0.83 -7.48
N ASP A 5 -15.19 -1.12 -8.76
CA ASP A 5 -14.13 -1.63 -9.64
C ASP A 5 -12.90 -0.70 -9.67
N GLU A 6 -13.13 0.62 -9.65
CA GLU A 6 -12.05 1.61 -9.56
C GLU A 6 -11.26 1.49 -8.26
N ALA A 7 -11.94 1.27 -7.14
CA ALA A 7 -11.29 1.08 -5.85
C ALA A 7 -10.51 -0.24 -5.82
N GLU A 8 -11.02 -1.31 -6.44
CA GLU A 8 -10.29 -2.57 -6.55
C GLU A 8 -9.04 -2.43 -7.40
N ALA A 9 -9.13 -1.75 -8.55
CA ALA A 9 -7.98 -1.44 -9.39
C ALA A 9 -6.93 -0.59 -8.65
N PHE A 10 -7.37 0.39 -7.85
CA PHE A 10 -6.46 1.20 -7.02
C PHE A 10 -5.74 0.36 -5.96
N PHE A 11 -6.47 -0.51 -5.26
CA PHE A 11 -5.88 -1.42 -4.28
C PHE A 11 -4.84 -2.34 -4.93
N TYR A 12 -5.18 -2.91 -6.09
CA TYR A 12 -4.27 -3.75 -6.86
C TYR A 12 -2.98 -3.00 -7.24
N ALA A 13 -3.11 -1.77 -7.75
CA ALA A 13 -1.96 -0.95 -8.14
C ALA A 13 -1.06 -0.63 -6.95
N VAL A 14 -1.65 -0.28 -5.79
CA VAL A 14 -0.91 -0.01 -4.56
C VAL A 14 -0.16 -1.24 -4.08
N TYR A 15 -0.82 -2.41 -4.00
CA TYR A 15 -0.16 -3.63 -3.52
C TYR A 15 0.96 -4.08 -4.45
N SER A 16 0.74 -4.01 -5.76
CA SER A 16 1.76 -4.34 -6.77
C SER A 16 2.99 -3.43 -6.60
N ALA A 17 2.80 -2.12 -6.50
CA ALA A 17 3.90 -1.17 -6.30
C ALA A 17 4.65 -1.38 -4.97
N VAL A 18 3.97 -1.82 -3.92
CA VAL A 18 4.59 -2.09 -2.62
C VAL A 18 5.43 -3.37 -2.65
N GLN A 19 5.04 -4.38 -3.43
CA GLN A 19 5.82 -5.61 -3.60
C GLN A 19 7.16 -5.36 -4.31
N GLU A 20 7.26 -4.32 -5.14
CA GLU A 20 8.49 -3.94 -5.84
C GLU A 20 9.54 -3.29 -4.93
N ILE A 21 9.18 -2.91 -3.68
CA ILE A 21 10.13 -2.29 -2.76
C ILE A 21 11.20 -3.32 -2.36
N PRO A 22 12.50 -3.11 -2.67
CA PRO A 22 13.53 -4.09 -2.36
C PRO A 22 13.79 -4.21 -0.85
N PRO A 23 14.32 -5.36 -0.39
CA PRO A 23 14.68 -5.54 1.02
C PRO A 23 15.73 -4.50 1.47
N GLY A 24 15.60 -4.02 2.70
CA GLY A 24 16.48 -2.99 3.27
C GLY A 24 16.22 -1.56 2.75
N LYS A 25 15.22 -1.37 1.88
CA LYS A 25 14.75 -0.05 1.45
C LYS A 25 13.33 0.22 1.95
N VAL A 26 13.03 1.50 2.11
CA VAL A 26 11.73 2.01 2.52
C VAL A 26 11.29 3.10 1.56
N THR A 27 9.98 3.32 1.48
CA THR A 27 9.36 4.36 0.67
C THR A 27 8.30 5.09 1.50
N SER A 28 7.75 6.19 0.98
CA SER A 28 6.69 6.93 1.66
C SER A 28 5.32 6.71 1.02
N TYR A 29 4.24 6.89 1.79
CA TYR A 29 2.86 6.86 1.25
C TYR A 29 2.68 7.82 0.07
N GLY A 30 3.28 9.01 0.14
CA GLY A 30 3.24 9.99 -0.95
C GLY A 30 3.97 9.52 -2.21
N HIS A 31 5.09 8.82 -2.04
CA HIS A 31 5.82 8.27 -3.17
C HIS A 31 5.02 7.16 -3.88
N ILE A 32 4.43 6.22 -3.13
CA ILE A 32 3.54 5.20 -3.72
C ILE A 32 2.35 5.85 -4.43
N ALA A 33 1.70 6.84 -3.80
CA ALA A 33 0.58 7.56 -4.40
C ALA A 33 0.96 8.23 -5.73
N LYS A 34 2.19 8.77 -5.83
CA LYS A 34 2.73 9.33 -7.07
C LYS A 34 3.00 8.25 -8.12
N LEU A 35 3.54 7.10 -7.73
CA LEU A 35 3.85 5.98 -8.63
C LEU A 35 2.59 5.38 -9.27
N VAL A 36 1.50 5.26 -8.50
CA VAL A 36 0.21 4.74 -9.01
C VAL A 36 -0.64 5.80 -9.74
N GLY A 37 -0.07 6.98 -10.05
CA GLY A 37 -0.75 8.02 -10.81
C GLY A 37 -1.72 8.89 -10.01
N THR A 38 -1.77 8.77 -8.68
CA THR A 38 -2.68 9.52 -7.80
C THR A 38 -1.93 10.32 -6.72
N PRO A 39 -1.08 11.29 -7.07
CA PRO A 39 -0.21 11.99 -6.12
C PRO A 39 -0.98 12.68 -4.98
N GLN A 40 -2.25 13.02 -5.19
CA GLN A 40 -3.11 13.68 -4.20
C GLN A 40 -3.74 12.72 -3.17
N ARG A 41 -3.55 11.39 -3.29
CA ARG A 41 -4.25 10.37 -2.48
C ARG A 41 -3.32 9.55 -1.53
N PRO A 42 -2.31 10.12 -0.84
CA PRO A 42 -1.40 9.35 0.03
C PRO A 42 -2.09 8.70 1.23
N ARG A 43 -3.14 9.33 1.77
CA ARG A 43 -3.92 8.74 2.87
C ARG A 43 -4.60 7.44 2.44
N GLN A 44 -5.03 7.36 1.18
CA GLN A 44 -5.72 6.17 0.68
C GLN A 44 -4.78 4.99 0.50
N VAL A 45 -3.50 5.22 0.16
CA VAL A 45 -2.47 4.18 0.20
C VAL A 45 -2.40 3.55 1.59
N GLY A 46 -2.42 4.38 2.65
CA GLY A 46 -2.47 3.89 4.03
C GLY A 46 -3.74 3.08 4.34
N VAL A 47 -4.89 3.49 3.79
CA VAL A 47 -6.14 2.74 3.90
C VAL A 47 -6.02 1.38 3.20
N CYS A 48 -5.41 1.28 2.02
CA CYS A 48 -5.16 0.01 1.34
C CYS A 48 -4.34 -0.91 2.24
N LEU A 49 -3.19 -0.46 2.73
CA LEU A 49 -2.32 -1.28 3.59
C LEU A 49 -2.99 -1.68 4.90
N LYS A 50 -3.87 -0.84 5.47
CA LYS A 50 -4.67 -1.19 6.66
C LYS A 50 -5.67 -2.33 6.40
N HIS A 51 -6.14 -2.48 5.16
CA HIS A 51 -7.12 -3.49 4.77
C HIS A 51 -6.50 -4.69 4.05
N LEU A 52 -5.17 -4.89 4.19
CA LEU A 52 -4.55 -6.14 3.76
C LEU A 52 -5.18 -7.32 4.53
N PRO A 53 -5.66 -8.35 3.82
CA PRO A 53 -6.23 -9.52 4.47
C PRO A 53 -5.13 -10.36 5.12
N SER A 54 -5.49 -11.06 6.18
CA SER A 54 -4.63 -12.06 6.83
C SER A 54 -4.79 -13.46 6.22
N ASP A 55 -5.76 -13.65 5.34
CA ASP A 55 -5.97 -14.90 4.62
C ASP A 55 -4.85 -15.09 3.58
N THR A 56 -4.10 -16.19 3.68
CA THR A 56 -2.96 -16.48 2.81
C THR A 56 -3.38 -17.08 1.46
N THR A 57 -4.65 -17.44 1.29
CA THR A 57 -5.18 -17.97 0.03
C THR A 57 -5.41 -16.88 -1.01
N VAL A 58 -5.56 -15.62 -0.58
CA VAL A 58 -5.74 -14.47 -1.47
C VAL A 58 -4.40 -13.94 -1.98
N ARG A 59 -4.42 -13.45 -3.23
CA ARG A 59 -3.23 -13.01 -3.96
C ARG A 59 -2.38 -11.99 -3.22
N PHE A 60 -3.00 -11.00 -2.58
CA PHE A 60 -2.31 -9.99 -1.76
C PHE A 60 -2.76 -10.15 -0.33
N HIS A 61 -1.81 -10.38 0.56
CA HIS A 61 -2.05 -10.59 1.97
C HIS A 61 -0.87 -10.05 2.80
N HIS A 62 -1.06 -10.05 4.12
CA HIS A 62 -0.13 -9.46 5.06
C HIS A 62 1.31 -10.03 4.98
N ASP A 63 1.48 -11.29 4.56
CA ASP A 63 2.78 -11.96 4.51
C ASP A 63 3.57 -11.70 3.22
N ASN A 64 2.88 -11.42 2.10
CA ASN A 64 3.53 -11.24 0.80
C ASN A 64 3.59 -9.77 0.33
N VAL A 65 2.83 -8.87 0.93
CA VAL A 65 2.92 -7.42 0.69
C VAL A 65 3.74 -6.79 1.81
N PRO A 66 4.94 -6.24 1.53
CA PRO A 66 5.82 -5.70 2.57
C PRO A 66 5.38 -4.30 3.05
N TRP A 67 4.18 -4.21 3.64
CA TRP A 67 3.55 -2.98 4.10
C TRP A 67 4.39 -2.20 5.12
N GLN A 68 5.22 -2.89 5.89
CA GLN A 68 6.15 -2.30 6.87
C GLN A 68 7.25 -1.44 6.22
N ARG A 69 7.45 -1.54 4.89
CA ARG A 69 8.40 -0.73 4.14
C ARG A 69 7.82 0.62 3.69
N VAL A 70 6.55 0.90 3.99
CA VAL A 70 5.89 2.17 3.69
C VAL A 70 5.75 3.02 4.95
N ILE A 71 6.44 4.16 4.98
CA ILE A 71 6.51 5.06 6.15
C ILE A 71 5.96 6.45 5.82
N ASN A 72 5.84 7.31 6.84
CA ASN A 72 5.40 8.68 6.62
C ASN A 72 6.47 9.54 5.94
N ALA A 73 6.07 10.72 5.44
CA ALA A 73 6.98 11.65 4.77
C ALA A 73 8.08 12.24 5.68
N LYS A 74 7.96 12.08 7.00
CA LYS A 74 8.98 12.49 7.98
C LYS A 74 10.02 11.40 8.23
N GLY A 75 9.94 10.25 7.55
CA GLY A 75 10.86 9.14 7.74
C GLY A 75 10.57 8.30 8.99
N VAL A 76 9.37 8.41 9.57
CA VAL A 76 8.98 7.71 10.81
C VAL A 76 7.84 6.74 10.53
N VAL A 77 7.75 5.67 11.32
CA VAL A 77 6.57 4.78 11.31
C VAL A 77 5.36 5.59 11.78
N SER A 78 4.27 5.55 11.01
CA SER A 78 3.04 6.23 11.40
C SER A 78 2.45 5.59 12.66
N PRO A 79 2.02 6.37 13.66
CA PRO A 79 1.24 5.83 14.78
C PRO A 79 -0.05 5.21 14.24
N ARG A 80 -0.41 4.05 14.77
CA ARG A 80 -1.60 3.28 14.37
C ARG A 80 -2.85 3.75 15.12
#